data_AF-A0A3N9NWJ1-F1
#
_entry.id   AF-A0A3N9NWJ1-F1
#
_cell.length_a   1.000
_cell.length_b   1.000
_cell.length_c   1.000
_cell.angle_alpha   90.00
_cell.angle_beta   90.00
_cell.angle_gamma   90.00
#
_symmetry.space_group_name_H-M   'P 1'
#
loop_
_entity.id
_entity.type
_entity.pdbx_description
1 polymer ?
#
loop_
_entity_poly.entity_id
_entity_poly.type
_entity_poly.pdbx_seq_one_letter_code
_entity_poly.pdbx_strand_id
1 'polypeptide(L)'
;DAFKSRYGREPFGQYDGRLDNSGEKLALVSDAGDTLINIRYNDKYPWPQSADGGGYSMVPTNVNPFLEPADGRHWTASSVVHGTPGGDDLLATRMADEEKRLSRPDHFELYQNYPNPFNPSTTIRFSLAENALVTLSIYNIIGQRVATLLQHDLTTGTHAIQWHAASFAAGVYLCRLETAGLTVTKKMVLVK
;
A
#
# COMPACT_ATOMS: atom_id res chain seq x y z
N ASP A 1 -15.47 -8.34 -21.09
CA ASP A 1 -16.88 -8.60 -20.73
C ASP A 1 -17.09 -9.42 -19.46
N ALA A 2 -16.56 -10.65 -19.34
CA ALA A 2 -16.81 -11.52 -18.17
C ALA A 2 -16.28 -10.96 -16.82
N PHE A 3 -15.10 -10.31 -16.82
CA PHE A 3 -14.51 -9.74 -15.60
C PHE A 3 -15.38 -8.60 -15.04
N LYS A 4 -15.71 -7.60 -15.87
CA LYS A 4 -16.58 -6.47 -15.49
C LYS A 4 -17.96 -6.96 -15.02
N SER A 5 -18.54 -7.93 -15.71
CA SER A 5 -19.83 -8.51 -15.32
C SER A 5 -19.80 -9.17 -13.94
N ARG A 6 -18.65 -9.73 -13.52
CA ARG A 6 -18.49 -10.39 -12.23
C ARG A 6 -18.12 -9.42 -11.10
N TYR A 7 -17.21 -8.49 -11.34
CA TYR A 7 -16.63 -7.65 -10.28
C TYR A 7 -17.07 -6.18 -10.32
N GLY A 8 -17.90 -5.79 -11.30
CA GLY A 8 -18.42 -4.43 -11.44
C GLY A 8 -17.37 -3.37 -11.82
N ARG A 9 -16.15 -3.79 -12.16
CA ARG A 9 -15.00 -2.92 -12.48
C ARG A 9 -14.17 -3.49 -13.62
N GLU A 10 -13.43 -2.63 -14.31
CA GLU A 10 -12.47 -3.07 -15.35
C GLU A 10 -11.16 -3.56 -14.71
N PRO A 11 -10.46 -4.53 -15.32
CA PRO A 11 -9.11 -4.89 -14.89
C PRO A 11 -8.12 -3.77 -15.22
N PHE A 12 -7.08 -3.61 -14.40
CA PHE A 12 -6.01 -2.63 -14.65
C PHE A 12 -5.14 -2.98 -15.88
N GLY A 13 -5.16 -4.25 -16.29
CA GLY A 13 -4.46 -4.75 -17.45
C GLY A 13 -4.80 -6.21 -17.69
N GLN A 14 -4.49 -6.68 -18.89
CA GLN A 14 -4.64 -8.08 -19.28
C GLN A 14 -3.27 -8.65 -19.58
N TYR A 15 -3.00 -9.84 -19.04
CA TYR A 15 -1.81 -10.62 -19.36
C TYR A 15 -2.24 -11.83 -20.17
N ASP A 16 -1.87 -11.85 -21.45
CA ASP A 16 -2.20 -12.94 -22.39
C ASP A 16 -1.12 -14.03 -22.45
N GLY A 17 -0.07 -13.90 -21.62
CA GLY A 17 0.98 -14.90 -21.52
C GLY A 17 0.57 -16.10 -20.67
N ARG A 18 1.55 -16.97 -20.42
CA ARG A 18 1.38 -18.16 -19.57
C ARG A 18 2.35 -18.07 -18.41
N LEU A 19 1.80 -18.29 -17.22
CA LEU A 19 2.56 -18.45 -15.98
C LEU A 19 2.92 -19.93 -15.78
N ASP A 20 4.14 -20.18 -15.32
CA ASP A 20 4.67 -21.50 -14.97
C ASP A 20 4.03 -22.08 -13.69
N ASN A 21 3.28 -21.27 -12.93
CA ASN A 21 2.54 -21.64 -11.73
C ASN A 21 3.38 -22.21 -10.57
N SER A 22 4.71 -22.21 -10.67
CA SER A 22 5.62 -22.83 -9.69
C SER A 22 6.76 -21.92 -9.24
N GLY A 23 6.53 -20.60 -9.24
CA GLY A 23 7.44 -19.61 -8.68
C GLY A 23 8.39 -18.90 -9.64
N GLU A 24 7.87 -18.57 -10.81
CA GLU A 24 8.50 -17.57 -11.68
C GLU A 24 8.46 -16.16 -11.06
N LYS A 25 9.12 -15.21 -11.74
CA LYS A 25 9.10 -13.81 -11.36
C LYS A 25 7.97 -13.09 -12.06
N LEU A 26 7.13 -12.40 -11.30
CA LEU A 26 6.19 -11.42 -11.82
C LEU A 26 6.77 -10.04 -11.58
N ALA A 27 6.83 -9.23 -12.64
CA ALA A 27 7.19 -7.84 -12.56
C ALA A 27 6.05 -7.00 -13.13
N LEU A 28 5.53 -6.07 -12.33
CA LEU A 28 4.67 -5.02 -12.83
C LEU A 28 5.57 -3.86 -13.24
N VAL A 29 5.49 -3.46 -14.51
CA VAL A 29 6.32 -2.41 -15.10
C VAL A 29 5.41 -1.30 -15.59
N SER A 30 5.78 -0.04 -15.35
CA SER A 30 5.07 1.12 -15.92
C SER A 30 5.26 1.21 -17.43
N ASP A 31 4.47 2.05 -18.09
CA ASP A 31 4.66 2.42 -19.50
C ASP A 31 6.04 3.04 -19.78
N ALA A 32 6.62 3.73 -18.80
CA ALA A 32 7.96 4.29 -18.84
C ALA A 32 9.10 3.26 -18.64
N GLY A 33 8.77 2.00 -18.32
CA GLY A 33 9.75 0.93 -18.07
C GLY A 33 10.19 0.78 -16.61
N ASP A 34 9.61 1.53 -15.67
CA ASP A 34 9.93 1.41 -14.25
C ASP A 34 9.33 0.15 -13.64
N THR A 35 10.11 -0.62 -12.89
CA THR A 35 9.59 -1.76 -12.14
C THR A 35 8.85 -1.28 -10.89
N LEU A 36 7.52 -1.36 -10.92
CA LEU A 36 6.63 -0.97 -9.82
C LEU A 36 6.60 -2.04 -8.72
N ILE A 37 6.53 -3.31 -9.13
CA ILE A 37 6.52 -4.49 -8.24
C ILE A 37 7.38 -5.58 -8.88
N ASN A 38 8.16 -6.29 -8.07
CA ASN A 38 8.86 -7.51 -8.46
C ASN A 38 8.68 -8.55 -7.36
N ILE A 39 8.12 -9.70 -7.72
CA ILE A 39 7.77 -10.78 -6.80
C ILE A 39 8.14 -12.12 -7.43
N ARG A 40 8.79 -12.98 -6.65
CA ARG A 40 8.88 -14.40 -6.97
C ARG A 40 7.91 -15.12 -6.04
N TYR A 41 6.83 -15.66 -6.60
CA TYR A 41 5.83 -16.38 -5.82
C TYR A 41 6.18 -17.86 -5.64
N ASN A 42 5.35 -18.64 -4.94
CA ASN A 42 5.45 -20.10 -4.89
C ASN A 42 4.06 -20.72 -4.65
N ASP A 43 3.93 -22.01 -4.90
CA ASP A 43 2.74 -22.84 -4.64
C ASP A 43 2.81 -23.59 -3.29
N LYS A 44 3.90 -23.40 -2.53
CA LYS A 44 4.13 -24.03 -1.23
C LYS A 44 4.17 -23.01 -0.09
N TYR A 45 3.90 -23.51 1.11
CA TYR A 45 4.10 -22.75 2.35
C TYR A 45 5.44 -21.99 2.35
N PRO A 46 5.48 -20.70 2.73
CA PRO A 46 4.42 -19.95 3.42
C PRO A 46 3.33 -19.35 2.53
N TRP A 47 3.34 -19.60 1.22
CA TRP A 47 2.30 -19.11 0.30
C TRP A 47 0.97 -19.84 0.52
N PRO A 48 -0.17 -19.16 0.30
CA PRO A 48 -1.50 -19.75 0.47
C PRO A 48 -1.79 -20.78 -0.62
N GLN A 49 -1.65 -22.07 -0.28
CA GLN A 49 -1.84 -23.18 -1.22
C GLN A 49 -3.25 -23.27 -1.80
N SER A 50 -4.27 -22.74 -1.11
CA SER A 50 -5.63 -22.68 -1.64
C SER A 50 -5.80 -21.72 -2.82
N ALA A 51 -4.88 -20.78 -3.03
CA ALA A 51 -4.83 -19.93 -4.22
C ALA A 51 -4.25 -20.67 -5.45
N ASP A 52 -3.68 -21.87 -5.27
CA ASP A 52 -3.17 -22.72 -6.36
C ASP A 52 -4.27 -23.65 -6.89
N GLY A 53 -5.14 -23.12 -7.75
CA GLY A 53 -6.14 -23.93 -8.48
C GLY A 53 -7.47 -24.17 -7.73
N GLY A 54 -7.62 -23.73 -6.48
CA GLY A 54 -8.88 -23.78 -5.73
C GLY A 54 -9.91 -22.72 -6.12
N GLY A 55 -9.59 -21.87 -7.10
CA GLY A 55 -10.42 -20.73 -7.53
C GLY A 55 -10.29 -19.49 -6.65
N TYR A 56 -9.47 -19.52 -5.61
CA TYR A 56 -9.12 -18.35 -4.81
C TYR A 56 -8.00 -17.54 -5.47
N SER A 57 -7.95 -16.23 -5.23
CA SER A 57 -6.85 -15.37 -5.66
C SER A 57 -5.88 -15.11 -4.52
N MET A 58 -4.61 -14.81 -4.83
CA MET A 58 -3.67 -14.28 -3.83
C MET A 58 -4.06 -12.87 -3.42
N VAL A 59 -4.16 -12.65 -2.12
CA VAL A 59 -4.49 -11.36 -1.50
C VAL A 59 -3.43 -11.05 -0.43
N PRO A 60 -2.88 -9.84 -0.39
CA PRO A 60 -1.98 -9.44 0.69
C PRO A 60 -2.60 -9.57 2.08
N THR A 61 -1.83 -10.00 3.08
CA THR A 61 -2.29 -10.05 4.49
C THR A 61 -2.27 -8.69 5.18
N ASN A 62 -1.72 -7.66 4.53
CA ASN A 62 -1.70 -6.27 5.00
C ASN A 62 -2.19 -5.34 3.88
N VAL A 63 -2.86 -4.25 4.25
CA VAL A 63 -3.18 -3.17 3.30
C VAL A 63 -1.84 -2.65 2.76
N ASN A 64 -1.65 -2.81 1.45
CA ASN A 64 -0.46 -2.39 0.72
C ASN A 64 0.89 -3.06 1.18
N PRO A 65 1.14 -4.32 0.79
CA PRO A 65 2.33 -5.08 1.19
C PRO A 65 3.58 -4.66 0.39
N PHE A 66 4.15 -3.49 0.67
CA PHE A 66 5.50 -3.19 0.19
C PHE A 66 6.60 -3.73 1.11
N LEU A 67 6.24 -4.36 2.23
CA LEU A 67 7.17 -5.14 3.02
C LEU A 67 7.32 -6.50 2.31
N GLU A 68 8.40 -6.64 1.55
CA GLU A 68 8.86 -7.92 0.99
C GLU A 68 7.76 -8.72 0.28
N PRO A 69 7.31 -8.31 -0.92
CA PRO A 69 6.26 -9.03 -1.64
C PRO A 69 6.63 -10.49 -1.96
N ALA A 70 7.92 -10.85 -1.90
CA ALA A 70 8.40 -12.22 -2.05
C ALA A 70 8.30 -13.09 -0.78
N ASP A 71 7.90 -12.54 0.37
CA ASP A 71 7.61 -13.33 1.56
C ASP A 71 6.16 -13.83 1.53
N GLY A 72 5.98 -15.14 1.29
CA GLY A 72 4.66 -15.77 1.24
C GLY A 72 3.81 -15.59 2.51
N ARG A 73 4.42 -15.29 3.67
CA ARG A 73 3.69 -14.99 4.92
C ARG A 73 2.89 -13.68 4.83
N HIS A 74 3.23 -12.82 3.89
CA HIS A 74 2.49 -11.59 3.60
C HIS A 74 1.34 -11.81 2.60
N TRP A 75 1.01 -13.06 2.28
CA TRP A 75 -0.06 -13.43 1.36
C TRP A 75 -1.04 -14.42 2.00
N THR A 76 -2.31 -14.26 1.64
CA THR A 76 -3.41 -15.16 1.97
C THR A 76 -4.21 -15.45 0.71
N ALA A 77 -5.05 -16.49 0.75
CA ALA A 77 -6.08 -16.68 -0.24
C ALA A 77 -7.21 -15.67 0.00
N SER A 78 -7.93 -15.31 -1.07
CA SER A 78 -9.15 -14.56 -0.98
C SER A 78 -10.19 -15.25 -0.09
N SER A 79 -11.06 -14.45 0.51
CA SER A 79 -12.19 -14.87 1.33
C SER A 79 -13.27 -15.60 0.54
N VAL A 80 -13.35 -15.37 -0.77
CA VAL A 80 -14.32 -16.00 -1.68
C VAL A 80 -13.64 -16.66 -2.89
N VAL A 81 -14.29 -17.72 -3.37
CA VAL A 81 -13.96 -18.35 -4.65
C VAL A 81 -14.23 -17.35 -5.78
N HIS A 82 -13.41 -17.40 -6.82
CA HIS A 82 -13.24 -16.40 -7.88
C HIS A 82 -12.52 -15.12 -7.46
N GLY A 83 -11.99 -15.03 -6.24
CA GLY A 83 -11.17 -13.91 -5.84
C GLY A 83 -11.92 -12.59 -5.67
N THR A 84 -11.17 -11.58 -5.26
CA THR A 84 -11.66 -10.24 -4.93
C THR A 84 -10.78 -9.17 -5.58
N PRO A 85 -10.57 -9.22 -6.90
CA PRO A 85 -9.62 -8.35 -7.58
C PRO A 85 -9.93 -6.86 -7.32
N GLY A 86 -8.94 -6.14 -6.82
CA GLY A 86 -9.05 -4.73 -6.42
C GLY A 86 -9.84 -4.50 -5.12
N GLY A 87 -10.24 -5.54 -4.40
CA GLY A 87 -10.78 -5.48 -3.05
C GLY A 87 -9.73 -5.90 -2.03
N ASP A 88 -9.85 -5.38 -0.81
CA ASP A 88 -9.07 -5.83 0.34
C ASP A 88 -9.94 -6.79 1.17
N ASP A 89 -9.56 -8.06 1.25
CA ASP A 89 -10.35 -9.07 1.98
C ASP A 89 -10.25 -8.95 3.51
N LEU A 90 -9.51 -7.95 3.98
CA LEU A 90 -9.23 -7.69 5.40
C LEU A 90 -10.26 -6.79 6.09
N LEU A 91 -11.34 -6.39 5.41
CA LEU A 91 -12.21 -5.31 5.88
C LEU A 91 -13.00 -5.61 7.16
N ALA A 92 -13.34 -6.85 7.50
CA ALA A 92 -14.21 -7.09 8.65
C ALA A 92 -13.47 -7.13 10.01
N THR A 93 -12.30 -7.75 10.07
CA THR A 93 -11.57 -7.94 11.35
C THR A 93 -10.60 -6.80 11.63
N ARG A 94 -10.05 -6.16 10.58
CA ARG A 94 -9.00 -5.14 10.75
C ARG A 94 -9.47 -3.71 10.69
N MET A 95 -10.63 -3.36 10.13
CA MET A 95 -11.19 -2.01 10.39
C MET A 95 -11.40 -1.85 11.89
N ALA A 96 -11.93 -2.87 12.57
CA ALA A 96 -12.06 -2.86 14.02
C ALA A 96 -10.70 -2.77 14.74
N ASP A 97 -9.66 -3.50 14.31
CA ASP A 97 -8.35 -3.46 14.97
C ASP A 97 -7.50 -2.22 14.64
N GLU A 98 -7.51 -1.73 13.40
CA GLU A 98 -6.87 -0.45 13.02
C GLU A 98 -7.61 0.71 13.68
N GLU A 99 -8.94 0.75 13.65
CA GLU A 99 -9.71 1.79 14.33
C GLU A 99 -9.50 1.74 15.85
N LYS A 100 -9.32 0.55 16.42
CA LYS A 100 -8.94 0.36 17.84
C LYS A 100 -7.48 0.71 18.15
N ARG A 101 -6.55 0.62 17.19
CA ARG A 101 -5.17 1.13 17.31
C ARG A 101 -5.13 2.65 17.13
N LEU A 102 -5.89 3.18 16.18
CA LEU A 102 -6.08 4.62 15.94
C LEU A 102 -6.75 5.32 17.13
N SER A 103 -7.55 4.59 17.92
CA SER A 103 -8.15 5.06 19.18
C SER A 103 -7.24 4.93 20.41
N ARG A 104 -6.03 4.37 20.28
CA ARG A 104 -5.04 4.24 21.36
C ARG A 104 -3.74 4.92 20.94
N PRO A 105 -3.61 6.24 21.13
CA PRO A 105 -2.46 7.03 20.69
C PRO A 105 -1.25 6.82 21.62
N ASP A 106 -0.86 5.57 21.84
CA ASP A 106 0.21 5.21 22.76
C ASP A 106 1.58 5.13 22.03
N HIS A 107 1.60 5.31 20.70
CA HIS A 107 2.78 5.11 19.86
C HIS A 107 2.88 6.14 18.73
N PHE A 108 4.13 6.50 18.40
CA PHE A 108 4.49 7.32 17.25
C PHE A 108 4.53 6.45 15.98
N GLU A 109 3.62 6.69 15.03
CA GLU A 109 3.54 5.90 13.80
C GLU A 109 3.16 6.78 12.60
N LEU A 110 3.81 6.54 11.45
CA LEU A 110 3.37 7.04 10.14
C LEU A 110 2.69 5.89 9.40
N TYR A 111 1.39 6.01 9.17
CA TYR A 111 0.62 5.02 8.43
C TYR A 111 0.90 5.13 6.93
N GLN A 112 0.62 4.05 6.22
CA GLN A 112 0.64 4.08 4.76
C GLN A 112 -0.44 5.04 4.25
N ASN A 113 -0.10 5.86 3.25
CA ASN A 113 -1.08 6.74 2.62
C ASN A 113 -2.19 5.94 1.93
N TYR A 114 -3.42 6.45 1.93
CA TYR A 114 -4.55 5.83 1.25
C TYR A 114 -5.32 6.83 0.38
N PRO A 115 -5.58 6.51 -0.90
CA PRO A 115 -5.13 5.31 -1.62
C PRO A 115 -3.61 5.29 -1.85
N ASN A 116 -3.04 4.11 -2.15
CA ASN A 116 -1.68 3.96 -2.68
C ASN A 116 -1.59 2.66 -3.52
N PRO A 117 -1.27 2.70 -4.83
CA PRO A 117 -1.02 3.89 -5.64
C PRO A 117 -2.20 4.88 -5.67
N PHE A 118 -1.93 6.17 -5.94
CA PHE A 118 -2.94 7.23 -5.87
C PHE A 118 -2.93 8.14 -7.09
N ASN A 119 -4.08 8.77 -7.39
CA ASN A 119 -4.25 9.72 -8.50
C ASN A 119 -5.34 10.77 -8.20
N PRO A 120 -5.05 12.08 -8.24
CA PRO A 120 -3.79 12.70 -7.87
C PRO A 120 -3.70 12.95 -6.35
N SER A 121 -4.71 12.54 -5.58
CA SER A 121 -4.83 12.84 -4.15
C SER A 121 -4.76 11.58 -3.28
N THR A 122 -4.15 11.73 -2.12
CA THR A 122 -4.05 10.68 -1.10
C THR A 122 -4.12 11.29 0.30
N THR A 123 -4.53 10.49 1.28
CA THR A 123 -4.56 10.89 2.69
C THR A 123 -3.43 10.20 3.44
N ILE A 124 -2.59 10.99 4.10
CA ILE A 124 -1.49 10.53 4.94
C ILE A 124 -1.94 10.65 6.39
N ARG A 125 -1.93 9.53 7.12
CA ARG A 125 -2.29 9.50 8.54
C ARG A 125 -1.05 9.23 9.39
N PHE A 126 -1.02 9.77 10.60
CA PHE A 126 0.01 9.46 11.59
C PHE A 126 -0.52 9.65 13.01
N SER A 127 0.09 8.96 13.98
CA SER A 127 -0.21 9.09 15.40
C SER A 127 0.98 9.64 16.16
N LEU A 128 0.70 10.43 17.20
CA LEU A 128 1.68 10.97 18.12
C LEU A 128 1.37 10.46 19.53
N ALA A 129 2.38 9.94 20.22
CA ALA A 129 2.25 9.51 21.62
C ALA A 129 2.22 10.71 22.58
N GLU A 130 2.88 11.81 22.22
CA GLU A 130 3.02 13.02 23.02
C GLU A 130 2.98 14.26 22.12
N ASN A 131 2.84 15.44 22.74
CA ASN A 131 2.87 16.70 22.01
C ASN A 131 4.27 16.92 21.42
N ALA A 132 4.36 17.22 20.13
CA ALA A 132 5.64 17.37 19.45
C ALA A 132 5.55 18.36 18.29
N LEU A 133 6.67 19.03 17.99
CA LEU A 133 6.87 19.72 16.73
C LEU A 133 7.02 18.68 15.62
N VAL A 134 6.05 18.62 14.72
CA VAL A 134 5.99 17.64 13.64
C VAL A 134 6.30 18.31 12.32
N THR A 135 7.19 17.70 11.53
CA THR A 135 7.40 18.03 10.12
C THR A 135 7.02 16.85 9.25
N LEU A 136 6.06 17.05 8.32
CA LEU A 136 5.66 16.07 7.31
C LEU A 136 6.11 16.54 5.94
N SER A 137 7.06 15.84 5.33
CA SER A 137 7.68 16.21 4.07
C SER A 137 7.60 15.09 3.03
N ILE A 138 7.50 15.47 1.76
CA ILE A 138 7.54 14.57 0.61
C ILE A 138 8.87 14.74 -0.12
N TYR A 139 9.51 13.62 -0.44
CA TYR A 139 10.76 13.54 -1.18
C TYR A 139 10.57 12.72 -2.45
N ASN A 140 11.33 13.04 -3.51
CA ASN A 140 11.44 12.16 -4.68
C ASN A 140 12.46 11.03 -4.41
N ILE A 141 12.63 10.11 -5.37
CA ILE A 141 13.50 8.93 -5.21
C ILE A 141 14.99 9.27 -5.08
N ILE A 142 15.43 10.44 -5.56
CA ILE A 142 16.82 10.92 -5.40
C ILE A 142 17.04 11.66 -4.07
N GLY A 143 16.03 11.70 -3.19
CA GLY A 143 16.12 12.31 -1.87
C GLY A 143 15.95 13.83 -1.83
N GLN A 144 15.53 14.47 -2.93
CA GLN A 144 15.19 15.88 -2.94
C GLN A 144 13.79 16.08 -2.32
N ARG A 145 13.68 17.00 -1.35
CA ARG A 145 12.39 17.41 -0.79
C ARG A 145 11.61 18.19 -1.84
N VAL A 146 10.43 17.70 -2.19
CA VAL A 146 9.56 18.30 -3.22
C VAL A 146 8.34 19.00 -2.62
N ALA A 147 7.96 18.67 -1.39
CA ALA A 147 6.90 19.36 -0.66
C ALA A 147 7.10 19.24 0.86
N THR A 148 6.62 20.25 1.59
CA THR A 148 6.38 20.17 3.05
C THR A 148 4.88 20.34 3.24
N LEU A 149 4.22 19.30 3.76
CA LEU A 149 2.76 19.27 3.92
C LEU A 149 2.32 19.85 5.27
N LEU A 150 3.16 19.70 6.29
CA LEU A 150 2.90 20.19 7.63
C LEU A 150 4.24 20.50 8.32
N GLN A 151 4.29 21.59 9.06
CA GLN A 151 5.36 21.89 10.01
C GLN A 151 4.76 22.69 11.19
N HIS A 152 4.32 22.00 12.24
CA HIS A 152 3.63 22.64 13.36
C HIS A 152 3.72 21.80 14.64
N ASP A 153 3.59 22.44 15.80
CA ASP A 153 3.35 21.78 17.08
C ASP A 153 1.97 21.11 17.07
N LEU A 154 1.94 19.79 17.21
CA LEU A 154 0.72 19.01 17.29
C LEU A 154 0.58 18.37 18.66
N THR A 155 -0.67 18.23 19.11
CA THR A 155 -0.98 17.49 20.32
C THR A 155 -0.94 15.99 20.09
N THR A 156 -0.77 15.21 21.16
CA THR A 156 -0.97 13.75 21.15
C THR A 156 -2.29 13.36 20.48
N GLY A 157 -2.30 12.23 19.79
CA GLY A 157 -3.45 11.74 19.02
C GLY A 157 -3.14 11.42 17.57
N THR A 158 -4.19 11.09 16.83
CA THR A 158 -4.14 10.73 15.40
C THR A 158 -4.47 11.93 14.53
N HIS A 159 -3.66 12.14 13.50
CA HIS A 159 -3.76 13.25 12.56
C HIS A 159 -3.86 12.73 11.12
N ALA A 160 -4.53 13.48 10.25
CA ALA A 160 -4.70 13.15 8.84
C ALA A 160 -4.47 14.38 7.97
N ILE A 161 -3.56 14.27 7.00
CA ILE A 161 -3.21 15.34 6.06
C ILE A 161 -3.43 14.84 4.64
N GLN A 162 -4.17 15.60 3.84
CA GLN A 162 -4.39 15.26 2.44
C GLN A 162 -3.30 15.87 1.56
N TRP A 163 -2.66 15.06 0.72
CA TRP A 163 -1.72 15.53 -0.29
C TRP A 163 -2.38 15.52 -1.66
N HIS A 164 -2.40 16.67 -2.33
CA HIS A 164 -2.83 16.82 -3.71
C HIS A 164 -1.61 16.96 -4.61
N ALA A 165 -1.31 15.93 -5.38
CA ALA A 165 -0.09 15.82 -6.16
C ALA A 165 -0.27 16.05 -7.66
N ALA A 166 -1.30 16.79 -8.07
CA ALA A 166 -1.65 16.99 -9.49
C ALA A 166 -0.54 17.65 -10.32
N SER A 167 0.30 18.49 -9.69
CA SER A 167 1.44 19.16 -10.32
C SER A 167 2.73 18.33 -10.34
N PHE A 168 2.71 17.10 -9.79
CA PHE A 168 3.88 16.23 -9.70
C PHE A 168 3.86 15.15 -10.80
N ALA A 169 5.04 14.64 -11.15
CA ALA A 169 5.17 13.56 -12.12
C ALA A 169 4.69 12.23 -11.54
N ALA A 170 4.20 11.31 -12.37
CA ALA A 170 3.96 9.94 -11.91
C ALA A 170 5.29 9.32 -11.46
N GLY A 171 5.26 8.47 -10.44
CA GLY A 171 6.45 7.81 -9.92
C GLY A 171 6.44 7.57 -8.42
N VAL A 172 7.61 7.20 -7.91
CA VAL A 172 7.82 6.86 -6.50
C VAL A 172 8.22 8.10 -5.70
N TYR A 173 7.54 8.27 -4.57
CA TYR A 173 7.80 9.31 -3.58
C TYR A 173 8.03 8.71 -2.19
N LEU A 174 8.72 9.45 -1.33
CA LEU A 174 8.92 9.10 0.07
C LEU A 174 8.26 10.16 0.95
N CYS A 175 7.28 9.75 1.76
CA CYS A 175 6.71 10.57 2.82
C CYS A 175 7.53 10.37 4.09
N ARG A 176 7.97 11.46 4.70
CA ARG A 176 8.75 11.44 5.93
C ARG A 176 8.06 12.26 7.00
N LEU A 177 7.86 11.64 8.16
CA LEU A 177 7.37 12.25 9.39
C LEU A 177 8.56 12.40 10.35
N GLU A 178 8.84 13.63 10.76
CA GLU A 178 9.99 13.98 11.60
C GLU A 178 9.50 14.71 12.86
N THR A 179 10.05 14.33 14.02
CA THR A 179 9.97 15.06 15.29
C THR A 179 11.38 15.26 15.86
N ALA A 180 11.50 15.83 17.07
CA ALA A 180 12.80 16.12 17.69
C ALA A 180 13.74 14.91 17.81
N GLY A 181 13.21 13.68 17.93
CA GLY A 181 14.02 12.47 18.12
C GLY A 181 13.64 11.27 17.27
N LEU A 182 12.54 11.36 16.49
CA LEU A 182 12.04 10.24 15.70
C LEU A 182 11.87 10.65 14.24
N THR A 183 12.15 9.70 13.35
CA THR A 183 11.94 9.87 11.92
C THR A 183 11.42 8.56 11.35
N VAL A 184 10.26 8.63 10.70
CA VAL A 184 9.66 7.48 10.01
C VAL A 184 9.39 7.87 8.57
N THR A 185 9.71 6.96 7.64
CA THR A 185 9.52 7.17 6.20
C THR A 185 8.65 6.06 5.61
N LYS A 186 7.71 6.43 4.73
CA LYS A 186 6.86 5.52 3.95
C LYS A 186 6.96 5.83 2.46
N LYS A 187 7.01 4.77 1.64
CA LYS A 187 7.03 4.87 0.18
C LYS A 187 5.61 5.06 -0.35
N MET A 188 5.43 5.93 -1.33
CA MET A 188 4.17 6.22 -2.01
C MET A 188 4.36 6.15 -3.52
N VAL A 189 3.29 5.84 -4.26
CA VAL A 189 3.31 5.71 -5.72
C VAL A 189 2.21 6.59 -6.30
N LEU A 190 2.60 7.64 -7.02
CA LEU A 190 1.69 8.50 -7.76
C LEU A 190 1.51 7.94 -9.17
N VAL A 191 0.26 7.73 -9.59
CA VAL A 191 -0.12 7.34 -10.94
C VAL A 191 -0.98 8.44 -11.58
N LYS A 192 -1.02 8.49 -12.92
CA LYS A 192 -1.82 9.44 -13.70
C LYS A 192 -2.92 8.74 -14.47
#